data_AF-A0A4R6IIX6-F1
#
_entry.id   AF-A0A4R6IIX6-F1
#
_cell.length_a   1.000
_cell.length_b   1.000
_cell.length_c   1.000
_cell.angle_alpha   90.00
_cell.angle_beta   90.00
_cell.angle_gamma   90.00
#
_symmetry.space_group_name_H-M   'P 1'
#
loop_
_entity.id
_entity.type
_entity.pdbx_description
1 polymer ?
#
loop_
_entity_poly.entity_id
_entity_poly.type
_entity_poly.pdbx_seq_one_letter_code
_entity_poly.pdbx_strand_id
1 'polypeptide(L)' 'MTQQERAFKVFDEMERWKVIVVKKFALLDPAAFIEYGKAYIEQGGNIEFSQDYERIRKIGSVQEIPLTRFELARK' A
#
# COMPACT_ATOMS: atom_id res chain seq x y z
N MET A 1 18.81 -9.02 -2.36
CA MET A 1 17.55 -8.25 -2.34
C MET A 1 16.40 -9.19 -2.02
N THR A 2 15.83 -9.06 -0.83
CA THR A 2 14.70 -9.85 -0.33
C THR A 2 13.39 -9.43 -1.00
N GLN A 3 12.34 -10.25 -0.88
CA GLN A 3 11.00 -9.89 -1.37
C GLN A 3 10.46 -8.63 -0.68
N GLN A 4 10.81 -8.43 0.58
CA GLN A 4 10.48 -7.22 1.34
C GLN A 4 11.15 -5.97 0.76
N GLU A 5 12.47 -6.02 0.51
CA GLU A 5 13.20 -4.87 -0.08
C GLU A 5 12.66 -4.50 -1.47
N ARG A 6 12.23 -5.49 -2.25
CA ARG A 6 11.56 -5.26 -3.54
C ARG A 6 10.21 -4.56 -3.36
N ALA A 7 9.40 -5.00 -2.41
CA ALA A 7 8.12 -4.36 -2.10
C ALA A 7 8.32 -2.91 -1.65
N PHE A 8 9.31 -2.66 -0.80
CA PHE A 8 9.65 -1.32 -0.31
C PHE A 8 10.04 -0.40 -1.46
N LYS A 9 10.87 -0.90 -2.39
CA LYS A 9 11.25 -0.15 -3.59
C LYS A 9 10.02 0.20 -4.43
N VAL A 10 9.08 -0.74 -4.62
CA VAL A 10 7.82 -0.47 -5.32
C VAL A 10 7.05 0.66 -4.61
N PHE A 11 6.90 0.59 -3.29
CA PHE A 11 6.21 1.63 -2.53
C PHE A 11 6.91 2.98 -2.61
N ASP A 12 8.24 3.01 -2.67
CA ASP A 12 9.02 4.24 -2.77
C ASP A 12 8.89 4.89 -4.16
N GLU A 13 8.97 4.08 -5.22
CA GLU A 13 8.85 4.52 -6.62
C GLU A 13 7.41 4.86 -7.04
N MET A 14 6.41 4.57 -6.18
CA MET A 14 5.02 4.96 -6.45
C MET A 14 4.83 6.47 -6.42
N GLU A 15 4.22 7.01 -7.49
CA GLU A 15 3.75 8.39 -7.51
C GLU A 15 2.69 8.63 -6.43
N ARG A 16 2.65 9.86 -5.89
CA ARG A 16 1.63 10.25 -4.90
C ARG A 16 0.22 10.02 -5.46
N TRP A 17 -0.66 9.46 -4.63
CA TRP A 17 -2.02 9.04 -4.99
C TRP A 17 -2.14 7.85 -5.94
N LYS A 18 -1.03 7.25 -6.38
CA LYS A 18 -1.07 6.00 -7.15
C LYS A 18 -1.65 4.89 -6.30
N VAL A 19 -2.55 4.11 -6.90
CA VAL A 19 -3.13 2.91 -6.30
C VAL A 19 -2.61 1.67 -7.03
N ILE A 20 -2.11 0.70 -6.29
CA ILE A 20 -1.77 -0.64 -6.78
C ILE A 20 -2.70 -1.69 -6.17
N VAL A 21 -2.87 -2.80 -6.87
CA VAL A 21 -3.67 -3.94 -6.41
C VAL A 21 -2.71 -5.02 -5.94
N VAL A 22 -2.77 -5.40 -4.66
CA VAL A 22 -1.86 -6.36 -4.01
C VAL A 22 -1.81 -7.66 -4.79
N LYS A 23 -2.97 -8.23 -5.15
CA LYS A 23 -3.06 -9.49 -5.92
C LYS A 23 -2.35 -9.45 -7.28
N LYS A 24 -2.18 -8.27 -7.89
CA LYS A 24 -1.47 -8.13 -9.17
C LYS A 24 0.04 -8.06 -9.01
N PHE A 25 0.52 -7.59 -7.86
CA PHE A 25 1.94 -7.44 -7.57
C PHE A 25 2.51 -8.65 -6.81
N ALA A 26 1.70 -9.25 -5.95
CA ALA A 26 2.05 -10.39 -5.12
C ALA A 26 1.23 -11.61 -5.54
N LEU A 27 1.50 -12.14 -6.73
CA LEU A 27 0.81 -13.31 -7.29
C LEU A 27 1.05 -14.59 -6.47
N LEU A 28 2.24 -14.70 -5.87
CA LEU A 28 2.68 -15.88 -5.10
C LEU A 28 2.21 -15.85 -3.64
N ASP A 29 2.30 -14.69 -3.00
CA ASP A 29 1.96 -14.54 -1.59
C ASP A 29 1.45 -13.12 -1.27
N PRO A 30 0.14 -12.87 -1.45
CA PRO A 30 -0.49 -11.60 -1.10
C PRO A 30 -0.37 -11.27 0.39
N ALA A 31 -0.37 -12.27 1.27
CA ALA A 31 -0.33 -12.06 2.72
C ALA A 31 1.03 -11.50 3.14
N ALA A 32 2.13 -12.07 2.64
CA ALA A 32 3.47 -11.54 2.88
C ALA A 32 3.61 -10.08 2.38
N PHE A 33 3.00 -9.74 1.23
CA PHE A 33 3.05 -8.38 0.69
C PHE A 33 2.30 -7.36 1.55
N ILE A 34 1.18 -7.77 2.16
CA ILE A 34 0.46 -6.95 3.14
C ILE A 34 1.34 -6.71 4.37
N GLU A 35 1.99 -7.75 4.91
CA GLU A 35 2.89 -7.60 6.05
C GLU A 35 4.08 -6.67 5.73
N TYR A 36 4.63 -6.73 4.51
CA TYR A 36 5.65 -5.78 4.08
C TYR A 36 5.13 -4.35 4.04
N GLY A 37 3.92 -4.11 3.55
CA GLY A 37 3.34 -2.76 3.57
C GLY A 37 3.09 -2.25 4.99
N LYS A 38 2.68 -3.11 5.94
CA LYS A 38 2.57 -2.73 7.37
C LYS A 38 3.93 -2.32 7.94
N ALA A 39 4.96 -3.14 7.71
CA ALA A 39 6.32 -2.84 8.16
C ALA A 39 6.90 -1.57 7.51
N TYR A 40 6.49 -1.24 6.28
CA TYR A 40 6.87 0.00 5.61
C TYR A 40 6.22 1.22 6.29
N ILE A 41 4.94 1.13 6.67
CA ILE A 41 4.24 2.18 7.43
C ILE A 41 4.89 2.38 8.80
N GLU A 42 5.21 1.30 9.52
CA GLU A 42 5.89 1.37 10.82
C GLU A 42 7.26 2.06 10.74
N GLN A 43 7.94 1.98 9.60
CA GLN A 43 9.20 2.67 9.34
C GLN A 43 9.03 4.14 8.92
N GLY A 44 7.80 4.68 8.95
CA GLY A 44 7.49 6.04 8.53
C GLY A 44 7.20 6.19 7.04
N GLY A 45 6.96 5.08 6.34
CA GLY A 45 6.61 5.07 4.94
C GLY A 45 5.20 5.59 4.67
N ASN A 46 5.04 6.35 3.58
CA ASN A 46 3.79 7.04 3.27
C ASN A 46 2.90 6.22 2.31
N ILE A 47 2.29 5.14 2.80
CA ILE A 47 1.27 4.37 2.08
C ILE A 47 0.03 4.14 2.95
N GLU A 48 -1.08 3.82 2.30
CA GLU A 48 -2.36 3.52 2.93
C GLU A 48 -2.97 2.26 2.29
N PHE A 49 -3.54 1.38 3.11
CA PHE A 49 -4.28 0.21 2.65
C PHE A 49 -5.76 0.53 2.44
N SER A 50 -6.38 -0.15 1.48
CA SER A 50 -7.83 -0.29 1.45
C SER A 50 -8.32 -1.14 2.62
N GLN A 51 -9.60 -1.03 2.98
CA GLN A 51 -10.15 -1.76 4.13
C GLN A 51 -10.07 -3.29 4.00
N ASP A 52 -10.17 -3.77 2.78
CA ASP A 52 -10.05 -5.18 2.39
C ASP A 52 -8.59 -5.62 2.17
N TYR A 53 -7.61 -4.74 2.37
CA TYR A 53 -6.18 -4.96 2.12
C TYR A 53 -5.85 -5.41 0.68
N GLU A 54 -6.77 -5.25 -0.26
CA GLU A 54 -6.57 -5.61 -1.67
C GLU A 54 -5.79 -4.55 -2.44
N ARG A 55 -5.76 -3.31 -1.94
CA ARG A 55 -5.17 -2.17 -2.63
C ARG A 55 -4.30 -1.36 -1.68
N ILE A 56 -3.24 -0.78 -2.24
CA ILE A 56 -2.31 0.10 -1.54
C ILE A 56 -2.24 1.41 -2.32
N ARG A 57 -2.31 2.53 -1.62
CA ARG A 57 -2.21 3.87 -2.16
C ARG A 57 -0.99 4.60 -1.60
N LYS A 58 -0.22 5.29 -2.43
CA LYS A 58 0.82 6.21 -1.94
C LYS A 58 0.16 7.50 -1.44
N ILE A 59 0.48 7.90 -0.22
CA ILE A 59 0.06 9.19 0.35
C ILE A 59 1.27 10.09 0.52
N GLY A 60 1.08 11.40 0.68
CA GLY A 60 2.18 12.35 0.89
C GLY A 60 2.59 12.49 2.36
N SER A 61 1.67 12.22 3.27
CA SER A 61 1.88 12.25 4.72
C SER A 61 0.80 11.42 5.42
N VAL A 62 1.16 10.71 6.49
CA VAL A 62 0.22 9.96 7.37
C VAL A 62 -0.81 10.90 8.03
N GLN A 63 -0.53 12.21 8.11
CA GLN A 63 -1.44 13.24 8.63
C GLN A 63 -2.31 13.90 7.54
N GLU A 64 -2.14 13.55 6.26
CA GLU A 64 -3.17 13.90 5.29
C GLU A 64 -4.43 13.13 5.68
N ILE A 65 -5.37 13.86 6.29
CA ILE A 65 -6.68 13.42 6.74
C ILE A 65 -7.13 12.27 5.83
N PRO A 66 -7.39 11.06 6.38
CA PRO A 66 -7.80 9.94 5.54
C PRO A 66 -9.06 10.40 4.83
N LEU A 67 -8.92 10.63 3.52
CA LEU A 67 -10.07 10.74 2.64
C LEU A 67 -10.87 9.49 2.96
N THR A 68 -12.02 9.71 3.56
CA THR A 68 -12.99 8.80 4.16
C THR A 68 -13.56 7.80 3.13
N ARG A 69 -12.70 7.28 2.23
CA ARG A 69 -12.96 7.19 0.79
C ARG A 69 -12.10 6.12 0.08
N PHE A 70 -11.64 5.09 0.78
CA PHE A 70 -11.51 3.77 0.13
C PHE A 70 -12.87 3.06 0.02
N GLU A 71 -13.95 3.63 0.61
CA GLU A 71 -15.25 2.96 0.81
C GLU A 71 -16.45 3.38 -0.06
N LEU A 72 -16.40 4.42 -0.91
CA LEU A 72 -17.66 4.95 -1.50
C LEU A 72 -17.70 5.00 -3.03
N ALA A 73 -17.34 3.89 -3.69
CA ALA A 73 -17.75 3.61 -5.06
C ALA A 73 -17.83 2.08 -5.26
N ARG A 74 -18.99 1.43 -5.36
CA ARG A 74 -20.29 1.85 -5.91
C ARG A 74 -21.45 1.14 -5.19
N LYS A 75 -22.60 1.84 -5.17
CA LYS A 75 -23.96 1.27 -5.07
C LYS A 75 -24.15 0.07 -5.99
#